data_AF-A0A522VI59-F1
#
_entry.id   AF-A0A522VI59-F1
#
_cell.length_a   1.000
_cell.length_b   1.000
_cell.length_c   1.000
_cell.angle_alpha   90.00
_cell.angle_beta   90.00
_cell.angle_gamma   90.00
#
_symmetry.space_group_name_H-M   'P 1'
#
loop_
_entity.id
_entity.type
_entity.pdbx_description
1 polymer ?
#
loop_
_entity_poly.entity_id
_entity_poly.type
_entity_poly.pdbx_seq_one_letter_code
_entity_poly.pdbx_strand_id
1 'polypeptide(L)' 'MSVRVLRPGMLTTVQDRGRHRMQHLGIVPGGAMDPVAFELANALVGNLQGEAALE' A
#
# COMPACT_ATOMS: atom_id res chain seq x y z
N MET A 1 13.30 -2.92 12.89
CA MET A 1 12.48 -4.15 12.93
C MET A 1 12.40 -4.73 11.52
N SER A 2 12.16 -6.03 11.39
CA SER A 2 11.98 -6.70 10.09
C SER A 2 10.87 -7.74 10.18
N VAL A 3 10.13 -7.94 9.08
CA VAL A 3 9.12 -9.01 8.95
C VAL A 3 9.70 -10.11 8.06
N ARG A 4 9.47 -11.39 8.43
CA ARG A 4 9.86 -12.55 7.61
C ARG A 4 8.62 -13.22 7.04
N VAL A 5 8.52 -13.30 5.71
CA VAL A 5 7.43 -14.01 5.02
C VAL A 5 7.67 -15.51 5.10
N LEU A 6 6.80 -16.23 5.80
CA LEU A 6 6.88 -17.69 5.91
C LEU A 6 6.04 -18.39 4.82
N ARG A 7 4.92 -17.78 4.43
CA ARG A 7 3.97 -18.30 3.44
C ARG A 7 3.38 -17.11 2.66
N PRO A 8 3.68 -16.93 1.37
CA PRO A 8 3.10 -15.84 0.58
C PRO A 8 1.65 -16.14 0.19
N GLY A 9 0.85 -15.09 -0.01
CA GLY A 9 -0.46 -15.17 -0.68
C GLY A 9 -0.32 -15.24 -2.20
N MET A 10 -1.45 -15.26 -2.91
CA MET A 10 -1.47 -15.32 -4.38
C MET A 10 -0.82 -14.09 -5.02
N LEU A 11 -1.07 -12.90 -4.47
CA LEU A 11 -0.57 -11.62 -4.99
C LEU A 11 -0.38 -10.61 -3.85
N THR A 12 0.25 -11.03 -2.76
CA THR A 12 0.55 -10.08 -1.67
C THR A 12 1.64 -9.12 -2.10
N THR A 13 1.32 -7.83 -2.09
CA THR A 13 2.16 -6.74 -2.54
C THR A 13 2.31 -5.70 -1.44
N VAL A 14 3.36 -4.89 -1.53
CA VAL A 14 3.49 -3.69 -0.68
C VAL A 14 2.78 -2.55 -1.38
N GLN A 15 1.77 -1.98 -0.73
CA GLN A 15 0.98 -0.87 -1.25
C GLN A 15 1.12 0.37 -0.37
N ASP A 16 1.07 1.52 -1.01
CA ASP A 16 1.01 2.85 -0.39
C ASP A 16 -0.12 3.67 -1.06
N ARG A 17 -0.09 5.01 -0.96
CA ARG A 17 -1.06 5.88 -1.66
C ARG A 17 -0.85 5.96 -3.17
N GLY A 18 0.17 5.32 -3.72
CA GLY A 18 0.51 5.38 -5.13
C GLY A 18 1.29 6.64 -5.53
N ARG A 19 1.52 6.76 -6.84
CA ARG A 19 2.35 7.80 -7.47
C ARG A 19 1.50 8.62 -8.43
N HIS A 20 0.80 9.62 -7.88
CA HIS A 20 -0.01 10.52 -8.69
C HIS A 20 0.84 11.57 -9.43
N ARG A 21 0.26 12.18 -10.47
CA ARG A 21 0.84 13.27 -11.29
C ARG A 21 1.96 12.83 -12.24
N MET A 22 2.29 11.55 -12.30
CA MET A 22 3.29 10.98 -13.21
C MET A 22 2.68 10.37 -14.48
N GLN A 23 1.36 10.47 -14.67
CA GLN A 23 0.66 9.84 -15.80
C GLN A 23 1.10 10.38 -17.16
N HIS A 24 1.55 11.62 -17.22
CA HIS A 24 2.12 12.22 -18.43
C HIS A 24 3.41 11.53 -18.90
N LEU A 25 4.06 10.74 -18.04
CA LEU A 25 5.21 9.90 -18.36
C LEU A 25 4.80 8.45 -18.66
N GLY A 26 3.50 8.15 -18.72
CA GLY A 26 2.98 6.78 -18.91
C GLY A 26 2.99 5.93 -17.63
N ILE A 27 3.23 6.53 -16.46
CA ILE A 27 3.28 5.80 -15.18
C ILE A 27 1.89 5.75 -14.56
N VAL A 28 1.41 4.53 -14.29
CA VAL A 28 0.12 4.30 -13.62
C VAL A 28 0.17 4.72 -12.15
N PRO A 29 -0.93 5.26 -11.56
CA PRO A 29 -0.94 5.66 -10.16
C PRO A 29 -0.62 4.54 -9.18
N GLY A 30 -1.08 3.31 -9.42
CA GLY A 30 -0.94 2.20 -8.47
C GLY A 30 -1.48 2.55 -7.08
N GLY A 31 -0.88 1.99 -6.04
CA GLY A 31 -1.34 2.13 -4.65
C GLY A 31 -2.40 1.09 -4.31
N ALA A 32 -2.86 1.13 -3.05
CA ALA A 32 -3.87 0.21 -2.55
C ALA A 32 -5.13 0.20 -3.41
N MET A 33 -5.65 -1.00 -3.73
CA MET A 33 -6.86 -1.17 -4.54
C MET A 33 -8.12 -0.76 -3.75
N ASP A 34 -8.11 -0.93 -2.42
CA ASP A 34 -9.12 -0.41 -1.50
C ASP A 34 -8.49 0.65 -0.57
N PRO A 35 -8.51 1.94 -0.95
CA PRO A 35 -7.93 3.01 -0.16
C PRO A 35 -8.59 3.18 1.21
N VAL A 36 -9.89 2.84 1.35
CA VAL A 36 -10.61 3.02 2.61
C VAL A 36 -10.13 1.98 3.63
N ALA A 37 -10.07 0.71 3.23
CA ALA A 37 -9.54 -0.35 4.09
C ALA A 37 -8.07 -0.11 4.44
N PHE A 38 -7.26 0.33 3.48
CA PHE A 38 -5.86 0.66 3.67
C PHE A 38 -5.63 1.81 4.67
N GLU A 39 -6.37 2.92 4.53
CA GLU A 39 -6.27 4.05 5.47
C GLU A 39 -6.76 3.66 6.87
N LEU A 40 -7.83 2.87 6.96
CA LEU A 40 -8.33 2.34 8.24
C LEU A 40 -7.28 1.46 8.93
N ALA A 41 -6.64 0.55 8.21
CA ALA A 41 -5.61 -0.33 8.76
C ALA A 41 -4.41 0.46 9.32
N ASN A 42 -3.94 1.48 8.61
CA ASN A 42 -2.91 2.38 9.09
C ASN A 42 -3.35 3.16 10.34
N ALA A 43 -4.57 3.71 10.32
CA ALA A 43 -5.09 4.47 11.46
C ALA A 43 -5.21 3.63 12.74
N LEU A 44 -5.61 2.35 12.61
CA LEU A 44 -5.75 1.42 13.74
C LEU A 44 -4.44 1.17 14.51
N VAL A 45 -3.30 1.30 13.85
CA VAL A 45 -1.96 1.15 14.48
C VAL A 45 -1.26 2.49 14.73
N GLY A 46 -1.93 3.62 14.47
CA GLY A 46 -1.41 4.96 14.70
C GLY A 46 -0.43 5.47 13.64
N ASN A 47 -0.40 4.85 12.46
CA ASN A 47 0.45 5.29 11.36
C ASN A 47 -0.11 6.54 10.67
N LEU A 48 0.77 7.31 10.03
CA LEU A 48 0.35 8.38 9.14
C LEU A 48 -0.37 7.81 7.90
N GLN A 49 -1.30 8.60 7.35
CA GLN A 49 -1.99 8.21 6.13
C GLN A 49 -0.99 8.00 4.98
N GLY A 50 -0.98 6.80 4.42
CA GLY A 50 -0.12 6.44 3.29
C GLY A 50 1.19 5.77 3.63
N GLU A 51 1.44 5.45 4.90
CA GLU A 51 2.48 4.48 5.22
C GLU A 51 2.18 3.11 4.58
N ALA A 52 3.24 2.46 4.10
CA ALA A 52 3.12 1.25 3.32
C ALA A 52 2.52 0.09 4.14
N ALA A 53 1.62 -0.65 3.53
CA ALA A 53 1.01 -1.85 4.10
C ALA A 53 1.05 -3.02 3.10
N LEU A 54 0.70 -4.22 3.57
CA LEU A 54 0.56 -5.39 2.70
C LEU A 54 -0.89 -5.52 2.23
N GLU A 55 -1.08 -5.68 0.92
CA GLU A 55 -2.35 -6.00 0.25
C GLU A 55 -2.22 -7.32 -0.50
#